data_AF-A0A8D8AXZ1-F1
#
_entry.id   AF-A0A8D8AXZ1-F1
#
_cell.length_a   1.000
_cell.length_b   1.000
_cell.length_c   1.000
_cell.angle_alpha   90.00
_cell.angle_beta   90.00
_cell.angle_gamma   90.00
#
_symmetry.space_group_name_H-M   'P 1'
#
loop_
_entity.id
_entity.type
_entity.pdbx_description
1 polymer ?
#
loop_
_entity_poly.entity_id
_entity_poly.type
_entity_poly.pdbx_seq_one_letter_code
_entity_poly.pdbx_strand_id
1 'polypeptide(L)'
;AFHEIFLLEHEEYSYTTIFTHVKKSGPILERVEKAIQKYKLKLSHRWKNIVVLGCLIERNIALKYCFEGIRNDPQLLGLTEHETLTILHQLLRWGHLEFVREMYSKYPEVQSFFNSDGAFETLRKVVFDQRRETVQFMLEHHEDFLKNDMEKLKDKLLCYYQEEFYEERKDIFKEYFPELQDSIQEVLRWTHIDDYYYGIEGSFAKANIDVSNFDKLPEPYATVRGSNGETLLHLAVDKDDMELLVRMLEAGCELDLLDNDGNHPVHLVKSEEMLDLIIDRHPEGRNLIQRTNNDGCSVLHKVCQQRMDHKPLINLLEKVIDYGADVHQLTKHGESAVFFVGNCRLLDVLLKHKVELDFINNYGETPLQRHLYSGNTCMAMPLFSYVHDLPSFKEHAHKYLAPMLNQSGHVYTYDYKVIFEKYPEASRIMLDSVYEHSREEACRLFSKACTTGFVY
;
A
#
# COMPACT_ATOMS: atom_id res chain seq x y z
N ALA A 1 -30.84 1.42 -28.45
CA ALA A 1 -29.92 1.76 -29.56
C ALA A 1 -28.77 2.67 -29.11
N PHE A 2 -28.84 4.01 -29.16
CA PHE A 2 -27.66 4.85 -28.83
C PHE A 2 -27.21 4.74 -27.37
N HIS A 3 -28.15 4.60 -26.41
CA HIS A 3 -27.82 4.33 -25.00
C HIS A 3 -27.17 2.95 -24.77
N GLU A 4 -27.43 1.98 -25.66
CA GLU A 4 -26.88 0.61 -25.59
C GLU A 4 -25.50 0.51 -26.24
N ILE A 5 -25.15 1.42 -27.16
CA ILE A 5 -23.81 1.46 -27.80
C ILE A 5 -22.70 1.73 -26.77
N PHE A 6 -23.04 2.45 -25.70
CA PHE A 6 -22.12 2.82 -24.63
C PHE A 6 -22.19 1.86 -23.43
N LEU A 7 -22.96 0.78 -23.55
CA LEU A 7 -23.10 -0.24 -22.52
C LEU A 7 -21.87 -1.16 -22.57
N LEU A 8 -20.98 -1.03 -21.59
CA LEU A 8 -19.95 -2.02 -21.32
C LEU A 8 -20.36 -2.71 -20.00
N GLU A 9 -21.00 -3.88 -20.10
CA GLU A 9 -21.31 -4.68 -18.93
C GLU A 9 -20.12 -5.59 -18.61
N HIS A 10 -19.25 -5.14 -17.72
CA HIS A 10 -18.26 -6.02 -17.11
C HIS A 10 -18.92 -6.71 -15.90
N GLU A 11 -18.82 -8.05 -15.81
CA GLU A 11 -19.34 -8.80 -14.66
C GLU A 11 -18.53 -8.51 -13.40
N GLU A 12 -17.19 -8.51 -13.51
CA GLU A 12 -16.30 -8.23 -12.37
C GLU A 12 -16.17 -6.74 -11.99
N TYR A 13 -16.31 -5.82 -12.96
CA TYR A 13 -16.09 -4.38 -12.77
C TYR A 13 -17.36 -3.59 -13.07
N SER A 14 -18.41 -3.85 -12.28
CA SER A 14 -19.73 -3.23 -12.40
C SER A 14 -19.73 -1.70 -12.26
N TYR A 15 -18.60 -1.11 -11.85
CA TYR A 15 -18.37 0.33 -11.73
C TYR A 15 -17.67 0.97 -12.95
N THR A 16 -17.41 0.20 -14.01
CA THR A 16 -16.76 0.72 -15.23
C THR A 16 -17.78 0.96 -16.33
N THR A 17 -17.61 2.05 -17.07
CA THR A 17 -18.40 2.36 -18.26
C THR A 17 -17.44 2.61 -19.42
N ILE A 18 -17.96 2.68 -20.64
CA ILE A 18 -17.14 3.09 -21.80
C ILE A 18 -16.48 4.47 -21.60
N PHE A 19 -17.10 5.38 -20.86
CA PHE A 19 -16.53 6.69 -20.53
C PHE A 19 -15.36 6.58 -19.55
N THR A 20 -15.27 5.50 -18.77
CA THR A 20 -14.11 5.19 -17.93
C THR A 20 -12.82 5.05 -18.76
N HIS A 21 -12.94 4.66 -20.03
CA HIS A 21 -11.80 4.47 -20.94
C HIS A 21 -11.54 5.66 -21.88
N VAL A 22 -12.40 6.68 -21.86
CA VAL A 22 -12.19 7.89 -22.66
C VAL A 22 -11.11 8.74 -21.96
N LYS A 23 -10.03 9.05 -22.70
CA LYS A 23 -8.98 9.95 -22.22
C LYS A 23 -9.59 11.32 -21.87
N LYS A 24 -9.14 11.92 -20.76
CA LYS A 24 -9.56 13.25 -20.28
C LYS A 24 -9.16 14.42 -21.20
N SER A 25 -8.48 14.14 -22.31
CA SER A 25 -8.08 15.13 -23.31
C SER A 25 -7.92 14.51 -24.69
N GLY A 26 -8.08 15.33 -25.73
CA GLY A 26 -7.80 14.98 -27.12
C GLY A 26 -9.02 14.80 -28.03
N PRO A 27 -8.81 14.45 -29.31
CA PRO A 27 -9.84 14.50 -30.36
C PRO A 27 -11.03 13.55 -30.14
N ILE A 28 -10.82 12.49 -29.36
CA ILE A 28 -11.87 11.52 -29.02
C ILE A 28 -12.93 12.17 -28.12
N LEU A 29 -12.51 13.00 -27.16
CA LEU A 29 -13.40 13.69 -26.24
C LEU A 29 -14.39 14.60 -26.99
N GLU A 30 -13.89 15.41 -27.92
CA GLU A 30 -14.72 16.30 -28.75
C GLU A 30 -15.72 15.53 -29.61
N ARG A 31 -15.32 14.37 -30.15
CA ARG A 31 -16.20 13.52 -30.96
C ARG A 31 -17.30 12.90 -30.10
N VAL A 32 -16.96 12.44 -28.90
CA VAL A 32 -17.92 11.90 -27.93
C VAL A 32 -18.92 12.98 -27.52
N GLU A 33 -18.45 14.19 -27.19
CA GLU A 33 -19.33 15.32 -26.84
C GLU A 33 -20.31 15.66 -27.97
N LYS A 34 -19.83 15.76 -29.22
CA LYS A 34 -20.70 15.99 -30.39
C LYS A 34 -21.74 14.89 -30.56
N ALA A 35 -21.36 13.63 -30.32
CA ALA A 35 -22.30 12.51 -30.40
C ALA A 35 -23.36 12.56 -29.28
N ILE A 36 -22.94 12.81 -28.04
CA ILE A 36 -23.84 12.98 -26.88
C ILE A 36 -24.90 14.05 -27.16
N GLN A 37 -24.48 15.21 -27.66
CA GLN A 37 -25.38 16.33 -27.98
C GLN A 37 -26.30 15.99 -29.16
N LYS A 38 -25.76 15.45 -30.25
CA LYS A 38 -26.53 15.11 -31.46
C LYS A 38 -27.63 14.10 -31.17
N TYR A 39 -27.32 13.07 -30.39
CA TYR A 39 -28.24 11.96 -30.10
C TYR A 39 -29.00 12.13 -28.79
N LYS A 40 -28.82 13.26 -28.08
CA LYS A 40 -29.51 13.62 -26.83
C LYS A 40 -29.45 12.50 -25.79
N LEU A 41 -28.23 12.18 -25.34
CA LEU A 41 -28.02 11.13 -24.34
C LEU A 41 -28.85 11.38 -23.08
N LYS A 42 -29.53 10.35 -22.58
CA LYS A 42 -30.43 10.50 -21.42
C LYS A 42 -29.58 10.54 -20.15
N LEU A 43 -29.46 11.72 -19.53
CA LEU A 43 -28.64 11.94 -18.34
C LEU A 43 -29.06 11.11 -17.13
N SER A 44 -30.37 10.87 -16.97
CA SER A 44 -30.93 10.04 -15.89
C SER A 44 -30.84 8.53 -16.14
N HIS A 45 -30.25 8.10 -17.25
CA HIS A 45 -30.10 6.68 -17.53
C HIS A 45 -29.11 6.04 -16.54
N ARG A 46 -29.45 4.84 -16.07
CA ARG A 46 -28.69 4.09 -15.09
C ARG A 46 -28.07 2.85 -15.72
N TRP A 47 -26.80 2.61 -15.42
CA TRP A 47 -26.05 1.40 -15.75
C TRP A 47 -25.67 0.72 -14.45
N LYS A 48 -26.41 -0.33 -14.06
CA LYS A 48 -26.31 -0.95 -12.72
C LYS A 48 -26.38 0.14 -11.63
N ASN A 49 -25.27 0.40 -10.95
CA ASN A 49 -25.18 1.35 -9.83
C ASN A 49 -24.65 2.74 -10.22
N ILE A 50 -24.42 2.99 -11.51
CA ILE A 50 -23.88 4.25 -12.06
C ILE A 50 -24.96 5.01 -12.80
N VAL A 51 -24.93 6.34 -12.70
CA VAL A 51 -25.78 7.26 -13.45
C VAL A 51 -24.94 7.88 -14.56
N VAL A 52 -25.45 7.91 -15.78
CA VAL A 52 -24.72 8.50 -16.93
C VAL A 52 -24.21 9.91 -16.63
N LEU A 53 -25.06 10.74 -16.01
CA LEU A 53 -24.72 12.10 -15.61
C LEU A 53 -23.50 12.17 -14.68
N GLY A 54 -23.39 11.28 -13.69
CA GLY A 54 -22.30 11.32 -12.73
C GLY A 54 -20.96 11.00 -13.37
N CYS A 55 -20.93 9.96 -14.20
CA CYS A 55 -19.76 9.59 -14.98
C CYS A 55 -19.27 10.70 -15.90
N LEU A 56 -20.19 11.43 -16.56
CA LEU A 56 -19.83 12.57 -17.42
C LEU A 56 -19.21 13.73 -16.60
N ILE A 57 -19.74 14.02 -15.42
CA ILE A 57 -19.23 15.07 -14.52
C ILE A 57 -17.83 14.69 -14.01
N GLU A 58 -17.65 13.49 -13.47
CA GLU A 58 -16.37 12.97 -12.96
C GLU A 58 -15.25 13.08 -14.00
N ARG A 59 -15.59 12.85 -15.26
CA ARG A 59 -14.65 12.81 -16.38
C ARG A 59 -14.56 14.10 -17.17
N ASN A 60 -15.30 15.14 -16.79
CA ASN A 60 -15.35 16.41 -17.51
C ASN A 60 -15.74 16.22 -19.00
N ILE A 61 -16.71 15.36 -19.26
CA ILE A 61 -17.21 15.05 -20.62
C ILE A 61 -18.52 15.79 -20.83
N ALA A 62 -18.60 16.60 -21.90
CA ALA A 62 -19.82 17.29 -22.30
C ALA A 62 -20.49 18.12 -21.16
N LEU A 63 -19.70 18.76 -20.29
CA LEU A 63 -20.23 19.47 -19.10
C LEU A 63 -21.32 20.49 -19.43
N LYS A 64 -21.22 21.20 -20.55
CA LYS A 64 -22.26 22.14 -20.99
C LYS A 64 -23.61 21.46 -21.15
N TYR A 65 -23.62 20.29 -21.79
CA TYR A 65 -24.81 19.47 -21.96
C TYR A 65 -25.36 18.97 -20.62
N CYS A 66 -24.48 18.53 -19.71
CA CYS A 66 -24.86 18.13 -18.35
C CYS A 66 -25.51 19.28 -17.57
N PHE A 67 -24.90 20.48 -17.58
CA PHE A 67 -25.41 21.63 -16.85
C PHE A 67 -26.70 22.18 -17.45
N GLU A 68 -26.85 22.19 -18.78
CA GLU A 68 -28.14 22.50 -19.42
C GLU A 68 -29.21 21.48 -19.05
N GLY A 69 -28.88 20.20 -19.00
CA GLY A 69 -29.78 19.14 -18.56
C GLY A 69 -30.26 19.33 -17.11
N ILE A 70 -29.34 19.64 -16.19
CA ILE A 70 -29.66 19.91 -14.78
C ILE A 70 -30.50 21.19 -14.64
N ARG A 71 -30.23 22.24 -15.41
CA ARG A 71 -31.06 23.46 -15.39
C ARG A 71 -32.49 23.21 -15.87
N ASN A 72 -32.66 22.30 -16.82
CA ASN A 72 -33.99 21.92 -17.33
C ASN A 72 -34.72 20.97 -16.38
N ASP A 73 -34.00 20.14 -15.63
CA ASP A 73 -34.54 19.19 -14.66
C ASP A 73 -33.65 19.14 -13.39
N PRO A 74 -33.87 20.03 -12.40
CA PRO A 74 -33.07 20.08 -11.18
C PRO A 74 -33.14 18.81 -10.33
N GLN A 75 -34.15 17.96 -10.52
CA GLN A 75 -34.28 16.67 -9.81
C GLN A 75 -33.15 15.70 -10.15
N LEU A 76 -32.45 15.91 -11.27
CA LEU A 76 -31.25 15.16 -11.64
C LEU A 76 -30.15 15.25 -10.57
N LEU A 77 -30.10 16.33 -9.79
CA LEU A 77 -29.14 16.51 -8.71
C LEU A 77 -29.31 15.47 -7.59
N GLY A 78 -30.52 14.94 -7.40
CA GLY A 78 -30.85 13.93 -6.40
C GLY A 78 -30.60 12.49 -6.85
N LEU A 79 -30.19 12.26 -8.10
CA LEU A 79 -29.87 10.91 -8.56
C LEU A 79 -28.65 10.37 -7.81
N THR A 80 -28.80 9.18 -7.23
CA THR A 80 -27.75 8.51 -6.43
C THR A 80 -26.90 7.54 -7.25
N GLU A 81 -25.60 7.51 -7.00
CA GLU A 81 -24.66 6.49 -7.44
C GLU A 81 -24.11 5.73 -6.24
N HIS A 82 -23.84 4.43 -6.44
CA HIS A 82 -23.31 3.55 -5.38
C HIS A 82 -24.11 3.68 -4.07
N GLU A 83 -25.43 3.78 -4.20
CA GLU A 83 -26.45 3.89 -3.15
C GLU A 83 -26.44 5.18 -2.30
N THR A 84 -25.31 5.90 -2.22
CA THR A 84 -25.13 6.99 -1.24
C THR A 84 -24.77 8.36 -1.83
N LEU A 85 -24.08 8.43 -2.98
CA LEU A 85 -23.58 9.69 -3.53
C LEU A 85 -24.54 10.28 -4.56
N THR A 86 -25.16 11.41 -4.26
CA THR A 86 -25.97 12.14 -5.25
C THR A 86 -25.13 12.88 -6.29
N ILE A 87 -25.70 13.25 -7.43
CA ILE A 87 -25.02 14.09 -8.44
C ILE A 87 -24.58 15.43 -7.84
N LEU A 88 -25.33 15.98 -6.89
CA LEU A 88 -24.95 17.18 -6.16
C LEU A 88 -23.62 17.02 -5.40
N HIS A 89 -23.44 15.88 -4.73
CA HIS A 89 -22.17 15.53 -4.08
C HIS A 89 -21.01 15.50 -5.07
N GLN A 90 -21.23 14.93 -6.25
CA GLN A 90 -20.20 14.83 -7.28
C GLN A 90 -19.80 16.18 -7.84
N LEU A 91 -20.75 17.10 -8.05
CA LEU A 91 -20.45 18.45 -8.50
C LEU A 91 -19.52 19.17 -7.51
N LEU A 92 -19.78 19.06 -6.20
CA LEU A 92 -18.90 19.61 -5.16
C LEU A 92 -17.55 18.89 -5.12
N ARG A 93 -17.55 17.55 -5.21
CA ARG A 93 -16.34 16.71 -5.21
C ARG A 93 -15.39 17.01 -6.38
N TRP A 94 -15.92 17.43 -7.52
CA TRP A 94 -15.16 17.72 -8.74
C TRP A 94 -14.97 19.21 -9.01
N GLY A 95 -15.30 20.08 -8.05
CA GLY A 95 -14.94 21.50 -8.10
C GLY A 95 -15.88 22.39 -8.91
N HIS A 96 -17.14 21.99 -9.08
CA HIS A 96 -18.16 22.77 -9.80
C HIS A 96 -18.99 23.67 -8.86
N LEU A 97 -18.33 24.31 -7.89
CA LEU A 97 -18.99 25.10 -6.82
C LEU A 97 -19.88 26.22 -7.35
N GLU A 98 -19.40 26.99 -8.34
CA GLU A 98 -20.18 28.11 -8.92
C GLU A 98 -21.50 27.66 -9.54
N PHE A 99 -21.50 26.49 -10.18
CA PHE A 99 -22.73 25.91 -10.70
C PHE A 99 -23.68 25.47 -9.58
N VAL A 100 -23.14 24.90 -8.50
CA VAL A 100 -23.95 24.54 -7.32
C VAL A 100 -24.56 25.78 -6.65
N ARG A 101 -23.81 26.89 -6.54
CA ARG A 101 -24.33 28.18 -6.05
C ARG A 101 -25.50 28.68 -6.91
N GLU A 102 -25.36 28.61 -8.23
CA GLU A 102 -26.46 28.94 -9.15
C GLU A 102 -27.70 28.09 -8.87
N MET A 103 -27.54 26.77 -8.72
CA MET A 103 -28.64 25.84 -8.48
C MET A 103 -29.32 26.07 -7.13
N TYR A 104 -28.55 26.33 -6.06
CA TYR A 104 -29.11 26.62 -4.73
C TYR A 104 -29.90 27.94 -4.72
N SER A 105 -29.42 28.95 -5.44
CA SER A 105 -30.10 30.25 -5.54
C SER A 105 -31.41 30.16 -6.32
N LYS A 106 -31.47 29.35 -7.38
CA LYS A 106 -32.67 29.22 -8.24
C LYS A 106 -33.67 28.18 -7.74
N TYR A 107 -33.19 27.10 -7.12
CA TYR A 107 -33.98 25.93 -6.73
C TYR A 107 -33.61 25.50 -5.30
N PRO A 108 -34.06 26.22 -4.25
CA PRO A 108 -33.69 25.93 -2.87
C PRO A 108 -34.01 24.49 -2.43
N GLU A 109 -35.00 23.84 -3.03
CA GLU A 109 -35.39 22.46 -2.73
C GLU A 109 -34.27 21.44 -2.98
N VAL A 110 -33.33 21.74 -3.89
CA VAL A 110 -32.23 20.82 -4.25
C VAL A 110 -31.20 20.69 -3.14
N GLN A 111 -31.20 21.60 -2.15
CA GLN A 111 -30.35 21.51 -0.97
C GLN A 111 -30.61 20.21 -0.20
N SER A 112 -31.85 19.74 -0.18
CA SER A 112 -32.21 18.48 0.48
C SER A 112 -31.50 17.26 -0.08
N PHE A 113 -31.05 17.28 -1.35
CA PHE A 113 -30.30 16.19 -1.98
C PHE A 113 -28.87 16.05 -1.47
N PHE A 114 -28.37 17.02 -0.71
CA PHE A 114 -27.08 16.94 -0.06
C PHE A 114 -27.17 16.15 1.26
N ASN A 115 -28.26 16.26 2.00
CA ASN A 115 -28.42 15.70 3.34
C ASN A 115 -28.63 14.18 3.33
N SER A 116 -27.55 13.45 3.06
CA SER A 116 -27.46 12.00 3.00
C SER A 116 -26.07 11.53 3.44
N ASP A 117 -25.86 10.23 3.55
CA ASP A 117 -24.56 9.65 3.88
C ASP A 117 -23.42 10.08 2.95
N GLY A 118 -23.73 10.40 1.68
CA GLY A 118 -22.77 10.94 0.72
C GLY A 118 -22.16 12.29 1.13
N ALA A 119 -22.79 13.05 2.03
CA ALA A 119 -22.32 14.35 2.47
C ALA A 119 -20.97 14.25 3.20
N PHE A 120 -20.84 13.27 4.08
CA PHE A 120 -19.62 13.06 4.88
C PHE A 120 -18.44 12.65 3.99
N GLU A 121 -18.68 11.76 3.02
CA GLU A 121 -17.66 11.33 2.05
C GLU A 121 -17.25 12.48 1.13
N THR A 122 -18.21 13.33 0.74
CA THR A 122 -17.94 14.54 -0.05
C THR A 122 -17.10 15.53 0.74
N LEU A 123 -17.45 15.76 2.00
CA LEU A 123 -16.74 16.68 2.89
C LEU A 123 -15.31 16.20 3.10
N ARG A 124 -15.13 14.90 3.39
CA ARG A 124 -13.82 14.25 3.50
C ARG A 124 -12.96 14.51 2.27
N LYS A 125 -13.49 14.30 1.06
CA LYS A 125 -12.74 14.54 -0.18
C LYS A 125 -12.42 16.02 -0.41
N VAL A 126 -13.34 16.93 -0.10
CA VAL A 126 -13.16 18.37 -0.26
C VAL A 126 -12.09 18.91 0.71
N VAL A 127 -12.07 18.43 1.96
CA VAL A 127 -11.02 18.72 2.95
C VAL A 127 -9.69 18.12 2.51
N PHE A 128 -9.69 16.87 2.02
CA PHE A 128 -8.50 16.23 1.46
C PHE A 128 -7.88 17.08 0.33
N ASP A 129 -8.70 17.61 -0.57
CA ASP A 129 -8.26 18.46 -1.69
C ASP A 129 -7.99 19.93 -1.30
N GLN A 130 -8.10 20.28 -0.01
CA GLN A 130 -7.88 21.64 0.53
C GLN A 130 -8.74 22.74 -0.10
N ARG A 131 -9.94 22.40 -0.62
CA ARG A 131 -10.84 23.36 -1.28
C ARG A 131 -11.65 24.19 -0.26
N ARG A 132 -11.00 25.18 0.35
CA ARG A 132 -11.57 26.01 1.44
C ARG A 132 -12.94 26.59 1.12
N GLU A 133 -13.10 27.23 -0.04
CA GLU A 133 -14.38 27.84 -0.45
C GLU A 133 -15.54 26.84 -0.51
N THR A 134 -15.23 25.58 -0.87
CA THR A 134 -16.25 24.52 -0.92
C THR A 134 -16.57 24.00 0.49
N VAL A 135 -15.57 23.87 1.38
CA VAL A 135 -15.79 23.53 2.80
C VAL A 135 -16.70 24.58 3.45
N GLN A 136 -16.36 25.86 3.29
CA GLN A 136 -17.14 26.97 3.80
C GLN A 136 -18.59 26.91 3.28
N PHE A 137 -18.77 26.75 1.97
CA PHE A 137 -20.10 26.66 1.37
C PHE A 137 -20.93 25.50 1.93
N MET A 138 -20.32 24.32 2.12
CA MET A 138 -20.99 23.15 2.67
C MET A 138 -21.46 23.39 4.11
N LEU A 139 -20.63 24.01 4.94
CA LEU A 139 -20.98 24.32 6.32
C LEU A 139 -22.03 25.44 6.41
N GLU A 140 -21.93 26.50 5.59
CA GLU A 140 -22.91 27.58 5.55
C GLU A 140 -24.35 27.09 5.28
N HIS A 141 -24.52 25.99 4.54
CA HIS A 141 -25.83 25.48 4.14
C HIS A 141 -26.25 24.20 4.86
N HIS A 142 -25.30 23.40 5.36
CA HIS A 142 -25.55 22.04 5.86
C HIS A 142 -24.85 21.69 7.17
N GLU A 143 -24.38 22.69 7.93
CA GLU A 143 -23.73 22.48 9.22
C GLU A 143 -24.60 21.65 10.18
N ASP A 144 -25.89 21.96 10.29
CA ASP A 144 -26.83 21.24 11.17
C ASP A 144 -26.86 19.74 10.84
N PHE A 145 -26.86 19.37 9.56
CA PHE A 145 -26.85 17.96 9.15
C PHE A 145 -25.50 17.29 9.43
N LEU A 146 -24.40 17.95 9.05
CA LEU A 146 -23.04 17.41 9.16
C LEU A 146 -22.60 17.24 10.63
N LYS A 147 -23.04 18.14 11.52
CA LYS A 147 -22.66 18.12 12.95
C LYS A 147 -23.66 17.37 13.84
N ASN A 148 -24.83 16.97 13.33
CA ASN A 148 -25.76 16.14 14.09
C ASN A 148 -25.23 14.72 14.36
N ASP A 149 -24.36 14.20 13.51
CA ASP A 149 -23.68 12.91 13.69
C ASP A 149 -22.17 13.11 13.83
N MET A 150 -21.76 13.56 15.02
CA MET A 150 -20.35 13.85 15.33
C MET A 150 -19.46 12.61 15.27
N GLU A 151 -19.99 11.42 15.56
CA GLU A 151 -19.20 10.18 15.48
C GLU A 151 -18.86 9.85 14.03
N LYS A 152 -19.85 9.93 13.12
CA LYS A 152 -19.63 9.71 11.69
C LYS A 152 -18.76 10.78 11.06
N LEU A 153 -18.90 12.04 11.49
CA LEU A 153 -18.04 13.13 11.05
C LEU A 153 -16.57 12.87 11.44
N LYS A 154 -16.33 12.45 12.69
CA LYS A 154 -15.02 12.04 13.18
C LYS A 154 -14.46 10.86 12.37
N ASP A 155 -15.24 9.79 12.21
CA ASP A 155 -14.86 8.59 11.44
C ASP A 155 -14.38 8.96 10.02
N LYS A 156 -15.07 9.87 9.34
CA LYS A 156 -14.70 10.26 7.98
C LYS A 156 -13.54 11.24 7.91
N LEU A 157 -13.47 12.23 8.80
CA LEU A 157 -12.42 13.26 8.73
C LEU A 157 -11.10 12.84 9.37
N LEU A 158 -11.12 11.90 10.31
CA LEU A 158 -9.95 11.47 11.09
C LEU A 158 -9.41 10.09 10.67
N CYS A 159 -9.78 9.61 9.48
CA CYS A 159 -9.41 8.27 8.98
C CYS A 159 -7.96 8.13 8.47
N TYR A 160 -7.17 9.20 8.48
CA TYR A 160 -5.79 9.20 8.02
C TYR A 160 -4.84 9.19 9.21
N TYR A 161 -3.89 8.26 9.22
CA TYR A 161 -2.88 8.15 10.28
C TYR A 161 -1.53 8.67 9.78
N GLN A 162 -1.50 9.89 9.24
CA GLN A 162 -0.28 10.54 8.76
C GLN A 162 -0.22 11.98 9.26
N GLU A 163 0.87 12.36 9.92
CA GLU A 163 1.06 13.72 10.47
C GLU A 163 0.99 14.79 9.37
N GLU A 164 1.67 14.53 8.24
CA GLU A 164 1.70 15.41 7.06
C GLU A 164 0.28 15.78 6.58
N PHE A 165 -0.66 14.82 6.62
CA PHE A 165 -2.04 15.06 6.20
C PHE A 165 -2.71 16.16 7.03
N TYR A 166 -2.58 16.10 8.36
CA TYR A 166 -3.20 17.08 9.27
C TYR A 166 -2.44 18.39 9.28
N GLU A 167 -1.11 18.37 9.19
CA GLU A 167 -0.30 19.60 9.15
C GLU A 167 -0.60 20.44 7.91
N GLU A 168 -0.70 19.81 6.72
CA GLU A 168 -1.10 20.49 5.48
C GLU A 168 -2.49 21.12 5.57
N ARG A 169 -3.39 20.55 6.39
CA ARG A 169 -4.81 20.92 6.48
C ARG A 169 -5.16 21.62 7.80
N LYS A 170 -4.18 21.94 8.63
CA LYS A 170 -4.40 22.44 10.00
C LYS A 170 -5.26 23.68 10.06
N ASP A 171 -5.09 24.58 9.10
CA ASP A 171 -5.88 25.81 9.03
C ASP A 171 -7.36 25.50 8.78
N ILE A 172 -7.66 24.54 7.89
CA ILE A 172 -9.04 24.13 7.60
C ILE A 172 -9.67 23.52 8.84
N PHE A 173 -8.96 22.60 9.50
CA PHE A 173 -9.47 21.99 10.74
C PHE A 173 -9.65 23.01 11.85
N LYS A 174 -8.73 23.96 11.99
CA LYS A 174 -8.82 25.00 13.03
C LYS A 174 -9.95 26.00 12.78
N GLU A 175 -10.15 26.38 11.52
CA GLU A 175 -11.16 27.37 11.11
C GLU A 175 -12.57 26.78 11.13
N TYR A 176 -12.74 25.57 10.57
CA TYR A 176 -14.07 25.00 10.29
C TYR A 176 -14.49 23.87 11.24
N PHE A 177 -13.54 23.22 11.91
CA PHE A 177 -13.78 22.08 12.81
C PHE A 177 -13.01 22.20 14.14
N PRO A 178 -13.14 23.31 14.89
CA PRO A 178 -12.43 23.49 16.16
C PRO A 178 -12.74 22.40 17.19
N GLU A 179 -13.93 21.80 17.14
CA GLU A 179 -14.35 20.68 17.99
C GLU A 179 -13.58 19.37 17.74
N LEU A 180 -12.86 19.25 16.63
CA LEU A 180 -12.07 18.07 16.30
C LEU A 180 -10.61 18.19 16.75
N GLN A 181 -10.17 19.33 17.27
CA GLN A 181 -8.75 19.58 17.58
C GLN A 181 -8.17 18.58 18.59
N ASP A 182 -8.91 18.28 19.67
CA ASP A 182 -8.47 17.29 20.67
C ASP A 182 -8.39 15.88 20.07
N SER A 183 -9.38 15.51 19.24
CA SER A 183 -9.39 14.22 18.55
C SER A 183 -8.28 14.11 17.49
N ILE A 184 -7.93 15.21 16.81
CA ILE A 184 -6.78 15.27 15.90
C ILE A 184 -5.49 15.07 16.69
N GLN A 185 -5.32 15.74 17.83
CA GLN A 185 -4.14 15.52 18.69
C GLN A 185 -4.06 14.08 19.19
N GLU A 186 -5.20 13.48 19.54
CA GLU A 186 -5.26 12.06 19.92
C GLU A 186 -4.82 11.17 18.75
N VAL A 187 -5.39 11.35 17.55
CA VAL A 187 -4.98 10.63 16.35
C VAL A 187 -3.50 10.82 16.06
N LEU A 188 -2.98 12.05 16.18
CA LEU A 188 -1.57 12.35 15.96
C LEU A 188 -0.65 11.67 16.99
N ARG A 189 -1.09 11.55 18.25
CA ARG A 189 -0.38 10.70 19.23
C ARG A 189 -0.29 9.27 18.72
N TRP A 190 -1.39 8.72 18.17
CA TRP A 190 -1.36 7.39 17.55
C TRP A 190 -0.50 7.35 16.28
N THR A 191 -0.40 8.42 15.47
CA THR A 191 0.48 8.45 14.29
C THR A 191 1.97 8.44 14.64
N HIS A 192 2.38 9.12 15.71
CA HIS A 192 3.74 9.02 16.23
C HIS A 192 4.02 7.65 16.85
N ILE A 193 2.96 6.94 17.28
CA ILE A 193 3.06 5.56 17.75
C ILE A 193 3.02 4.57 16.56
N ASP A 194 2.42 4.90 15.41
CA ASP A 194 2.33 4.02 14.23
C ASP A 194 3.68 3.83 13.50
N ASP A 195 4.55 4.84 13.48
CA ASP A 195 5.97 4.63 13.11
C ASP A 195 6.71 3.77 14.15
N TYR A 196 6.25 3.78 15.41
CA TYR A 196 6.75 2.97 16.54
C TYR A 196 6.14 1.55 16.60
N TYR A 197 5.04 1.27 15.89
CA TYR A 197 4.28 0.01 16.01
C TYR A 197 4.77 -1.13 15.13
N TYR A 198 5.75 -0.89 14.26
CA TYR A 198 6.37 -1.95 13.46
C TYR A 198 7.55 -2.65 14.15
N GLY A 199 7.96 -2.17 15.32
CA GLY A 199 9.06 -2.74 16.11
C GLY A 199 8.59 -3.41 17.39
N ILE A 200 9.53 -4.05 18.09
CA ILE A 200 9.26 -4.77 19.35
C ILE A 200 8.71 -3.84 20.43
N GLU A 201 9.08 -2.56 20.42
CA GLU A 201 8.57 -1.57 21.37
C GLU A 201 7.05 -1.40 21.33
N GLY A 202 6.44 -1.45 20.13
CA GLY A 202 4.99 -1.45 19.98
C GLY A 202 4.34 -2.69 20.60
N SER A 203 5.02 -3.83 20.65
CA SER A 203 4.51 -5.04 21.30
C SER A 203 4.44 -4.87 22.82
N PHE A 204 5.40 -4.17 23.43
CA PHE A 204 5.39 -3.84 24.86
C PHE A 204 4.30 -2.79 25.18
N ALA A 205 4.13 -1.79 24.32
CA ALA A 205 3.04 -0.82 24.46
C ALA A 205 1.65 -1.50 24.45
N LYS A 206 1.43 -2.48 23.56
CA LYS A 206 0.19 -3.31 23.53
C LYS A 206 0.00 -4.14 24.80
N ALA A 207 1.08 -4.54 25.46
CA ALA A 207 1.05 -5.21 26.76
C ALA A 207 0.88 -4.22 27.94
N ASN A 208 0.69 -2.92 27.66
CA ASN A 208 0.61 -1.84 28.64
C ASN A 208 1.90 -1.69 29.48
N ILE A 209 3.05 -1.90 28.84
CA ILE A 209 4.38 -1.81 29.43
C ILE A 209 5.13 -0.65 28.78
N ASP A 210 5.50 0.36 29.57
CA ASP A 210 6.32 1.48 29.14
C ASP A 210 7.80 1.12 29.22
N VAL A 211 8.41 0.85 28.05
CA VAL A 211 9.85 0.54 27.92
C VAL A 211 10.70 1.76 27.61
N SER A 212 10.14 2.98 27.62
CA SER A 212 10.93 4.21 27.47
C SER A 212 11.75 4.54 28.72
N ASN A 213 11.36 3.99 29.87
CA ASN A 213 12.06 4.15 31.15
C ASN A 213 12.24 2.79 31.85
N PHE A 214 13.35 2.12 31.53
CA PHE A 214 13.67 0.79 32.01
C PHE A 214 13.73 0.67 33.54
N ASP A 215 14.10 1.73 34.25
CA ASP A 215 14.18 1.74 35.72
C ASP A 215 12.79 1.67 36.40
N LYS A 216 11.72 1.88 35.64
CA LYS A 216 10.33 1.78 36.11
C LYS A 216 9.66 0.46 35.76
N LEU A 217 10.36 -0.43 35.05
CA LEU A 217 9.81 -1.73 34.71
C LEU A 217 9.65 -2.60 35.96
N PRO A 218 8.64 -3.49 35.99
CA PRO A 218 8.43 -4.35 37.14
C PRO A 218 9.56 -5.38 37.25
N GLU A 219 10.15 -5.51 38.44
CA GLU A 219 11.06 -6.61 38.77
C GLU A 219 10.27 -7.89 39.12
N PRO A 220 10.77 -9.09 38.74
CA PRO A 220 12.03 -9.34 38.06
C PRO A 220 11.95 -9.08 36.55
N TYR A 221 12.92 -8.35 35.98
CA TYR A 221 12.97 -7.99 34.55
C TYR A 221 12.87 -9.21 33.61
N ALA A 222 13.37 -10.37 34.03
CA ALA A 222 13.27 -11.63 33.30
C ALA A 222 11.83 -12.10 33.04
N THR A 223 10.83 -11.57 33.74
CA THR A 223 9.40 -11.91 33.57
C THR A 223 8.63 -10.94 32.66
N VAL A 224 9.22 -9.79 32.34
CA VAL A 224 8.58 -8.77 31.50
C VAL A 224 8.50 -9.28 30.06
N ARG A 225 7.31 -9.25 29.47
CA ARG A 225 7.04 -9.74 28.11
C ARG A 225 6.20 -8.76 27.32
N GLY A 226 6.58 -8.56 26.05
CA GLY A 226 5.74 -7.92 25.06
C GLY A 226 4.53 -8.78 24.69
N SER A 227 3.58 -8.20 23.97
CA SER A 227 2.35 -8.89 23.55
C SER A 227 2.59 -10.07 22.61
N ASN A 228 3.73 -10.14 21.91
CA ASN A 228 4.11 -11.33 21.14
C ASN A 228 5.18 -12.17 21.85
N GLY A 229 5.28 -12.08 23.17
CA GLY A 229 6.21 -12.88 23.95
C GLY A 229 7.66 -12.38 23.90
N GLU A 230 7.92 -11.22 23.30
CA GLU A 230 9.28 -10.67 23.22
C GLU A 230 9.81 -10.34 24.64
N THR A 231 11.10 -10.60 24.85
CA THR A 231 11.79 -10.24 26.10
C THR A 231 12.47 -8.87 25.98
N LEU A 232 12.90 -8.31 27.11
CA LEU A 232 13.69 -7.07 27.09
C LEU A 232 15.02 -7.22 26.33
N LEU A 233 15.57 -8.45 26.22
CA LEU A 233 16.73 -8.72 25.38
C LEU A 233 16.39 -8.68 23.88
N HIS A 234 15.20 -9.15 23.47
CA HIS A 234 14.77 -8.97 22.07
C HIS A 234 14.68 -7.49 21.71
N LEU A 235 14.08 -6.68 22.60
CA LEU A 235 13.98 -5.23 22.44
C LEU A 235 15.37 -4.58 22.36
N ALA A 236 16.29 -4.96 23.24
CA ALA A 236 17.66 -4.42 23.25
C ALA A 236 18.40 -4.73 21.94
N VAL A 237 18.29 -5.96 21.44
CA VAL A 237 18.94 -6.35 20.18
C VAL A 237 18.29 -5.65 18.97
N ASP A 238 16.96 -5.57 18.92
CA ASP A 238 16.24 -4.87 17.85
C ASP A 238 16.57 -3.36 17.84
N LYS A 239 16.78 -2.75 19.01
CA LYS A 239 17.22 -1.35 19.10
C LYS A 239 18.72 -1.15 18.88
N ASP A 240 19.49 -2.23 18.73
CA ASP A 240 20.96 -2.22 18.71
C ASP A 240 21.56 -1.55 19.98
N ASP A 241 20.86 -1.62 21.10
CA ASP A 241 21.23 -1.01 22.39
C ASP A 241 22.06 -1.99 23.23
N MET A 242 23.37 -1.96 23.01
CA MET A 242 24.33 -2.83 23.72
C MET A 242 24.35 -2.58 25.22
N GLU A 243 24.15 -1.34 25.67
CA GLU A 243 24.17 -0.99 27.10
C GLU A 243 22.95 -1.58 27.79
N LEU A 244 21.77 -1.47 27.19
CA LEU A 244 20.57 -2.13 27.66
C LEU A 244 20.74 -3.65 27.68
N LEU A 245 21.31 -4.24 26.62
CA LEU A 245 21.56 -5.68 26.58
C LEU A 245 22.39 -6.12 27.79
N VAL A 246 23.53 -5.46 28.05
CA VAL A 246 24.42 -5.77 29.18
C VAL A 246 23.69 -5.63 30.51
N ARG A 247 22.97 -4.53 30.74
CA ARG A 247 22.21 -4.31 31.97
C ARG A 247 21.16 -5.41 32.20
N MET A 248 20.44 -5.80 31.15
CA MET A 248 19.40 -6.84 31.26
C MET A 248 20.02 -8.23 31.51
N LEU A 249 21.17 -8.54 30.92
CA LEU A 249 21.92 -9.77 31.21
C LEU A 249 22.41 -9.80 32.67
N GLU A 250 22.95 -8.68 33.17
CA GLU A 250 23.40 -8.56 34.57
C GLU A 250 22.24 -8.66 35.56
N ALA A 251 21.04 -8.25 35.16
CA ALA A 251 19.81 -8.43 35.91
C ALA A 251 19.18 -9.83 35.80
N GLY A 252 19.87 -10.80 35.17
CA GLY A 252 19.45 -12.19 35.09
C GLY A 252 18.47 -12.53 33.97
N CYS A 253 18.35 -11.69 32.93
CA CYS A 253 17.58 -12.06 31.73
C CYS A 253 18.35 -13.10 30.89
N GLU A 254 17.62 -14.03 30.27
CA GLU A 254 18.20 -15.15 29.50
C GLU A 254 18.07 -14.94 27.98
N LEU A 255 19.16 -15.18 27.24
CA LEU A 255 19.21 -15.10 25.77
C LEU A 255 18.52 -16.27 25.06
N ASP A 256 18.21 -17.35 25.77
CA ASP A 256 17.58 -18.56 25.21
C ASP A 256 16.06 -18.45 25.05
N LEU A 257 15.46 -17.42 25.63
CA LEU A 257 14.01 -17.24 25.59
C LEU A 257 13.55 -16.86 24.18
N LEU A 258 12.38 -17.39 23.82
CA LEU A 258 11.77 -17.23 22.51
C LEU A 258 10.60 -16.25 22.57
N ASP A 259 10.44 -15.46 21.51
CA ASP A 259 9.15 -14.82 21.21
C ASP A 259 8.14 -15.84 20.63
N ASN A 260 6.93 -15.39 20.32
CA ASN A 260 5.85 -16.24 19.78
C ASN A 260 6.16 -16.78 18.37
N ASP A 261 7.06 -16.15 17.63
CA ASP A 261 7.53 -16.60 16.31
C ASP A 261 8.73 -17.55 16.43
N GLY A 262 9.15 -17.86 17.66
CA GLY A 262 10.29 -18.73 17.94
C GLY A 262 11.63 -18.06 17.66
N ASN A 263 11.69 -16.74 17.54
CA ASN A 263 12.96 -16.04 17.43
C ASN A 263 13.63 -16.01 18.80
N HIS A 264 14.91 -16.35 18.86
CA HIS A 264 15.86 -15.86 19.86
C HIS A 264 16.26 -14.40 19.57
N PRO A 265 16.77 -13.64 20.58
CA PRO A 265 17.30 -12.30 20.38
C PRO A 265 18.34 -12.21 19.26
N VAL A 266 19.21 -13.22 19.08
CA VAL A 266 20.23 -13.25 18.01
C VAL A 266 19.64 -13.12 16.60
N HIS A 267 18.38 -13.50 16.38
CA HIS A 267 17.75 -13.38 15.07
C HIS A 267 17.49 -11.92 14.67
N LEU A 268 17.56 -11.00 15.63
CA LEU A 268 17.20 -9.59 15.45
C LEU A 268 18.42 -8.67 15.35
N VAL A 269 19.65 -9.22 15.33
CA VAL A 269 20.90 -8.44 15.31
C VAL A 269 20.96 -7.48 14.14
N LYS A 270 21.38 -6.23 14.39
CA LYS A 270 21.52 -5.18 13.37
C LYS A 270 22.96 -4.68 13.18
N SER A 271 23.88 -5.07 14.06
CA SER A 271 25.28 -4.68 13.98
C SER A 271 26.23 -5.85 14.24
N GLU A 272 27.46 -5.69 13.76
CA GLU A 272 28.55 -6.64 13.98
C GLU A 272 28.93 -6.73 15.46
N GLU A 273 28.85 -5.61 16.17
CA GLU A 273 29.20 -5.46 17.58
C GLU A 273 28.15 -6.11 18.49
N MET A 274 26.86 -5.90 18.19
CA MET A 274 25.77 -6.58 18.90
C MET A 274 25.85 -8.08 18.70
N LEU A 275 26.15 -8.54 17.47
CA LEU A 275 26.34 -9.96 17.20
C LEU A 275 27.50 -10.52 18.03
N ASP A 276 28.67 -9.88 18.03
CA ASP A 276 29.81 -10.32 18.85
C ASP A 276 29.46 -10.39 20.33
N LEU A 277 28.79 -9.37 20.84
CA LEU A 277 28.39 -9.30 22.23
C LEU A 277 27.48 -10.47 22.62
N ILE A 278 26.47 -10.80 21.79
CA ILE A 278 25.60 -11.94 22.05
C ILE A 278 26.39 -13.25 22.01
N ILE A 279 27.24 -13.43 20.99
CA ILE A 279 28.05 -14.64 20.80
C ILE A 279 29.02 -14.84 21.98
N ASP A 280 29.67 -13.78 22.45
CA ASP A 280 30.62 -13.82 23.57
C ASP A 280 29.91 -14.09 24.92
N ARG A 281 28.65 -13.68 25.06
CA ARG A 281 27.87 -13.84 26.29
C ARG A 281 27.05 -15.13 26.32
N HIS A 282 26.98 -15.87 25.21
CA HIS A 282 26.19 -17.10 25.10
C HIS A 282 27.09 -18.36 25.16
N PRO A 283 26.74 -19.39 25.94
CA PRO A 283 27.58 -20.60 26.09
C PRO A 283 27.76 -21.40 24.79
N GLU A 284 26.82 -21.31 23.85
CA GLU A 284 26.96 -21.94 22.52
C GLU A 284 27.92 -21.22 21.58
N GLY A 285 28.32 -19.98 21.90
CA GLY A 285 29.18 -19.16 21.04
C GLY A 285 28.63 -19.09 19.60
N ARG A 286 29.51 -19.29 18.62
CA ARG A 286 29.17 -19.21 17.18
C ARG A 286 28.13 -20.23 16.73
N ASN A 287 27.91 -21.33 17.47
CA ASN A 287 26.87 -22.30 17.12
C ASN A 287 25.46 -21.68 17.19
N LEU A 288 25.29 -20.56 17.90
CA LEU A 288 24.05 -19.83 18.00
C LEU A 288 23.53 -19.37 16.62
N ILE A 289 24.42 -19.15 15.65
CA ILE A 289 24.07 -18.76 14.27
C ILE A 289 23.23 -19.82 13.55
N GLN A 290 23.32 -21.09 13.96
CA GLN A 290 22.60 -22.22 13.36
C GLN A 290 21.15 -22.33 13.83
N ARG A 291 20.76 -21.59 14.89
CA ARG A 291 19.41 -21.66 15.41
C ARG A 291 18.41 -21.11 14.40
N THR A 292 17.21 -21.67 14.44
CA THR A 292 16.11 -21.29 13.54
C THR A 292 14.84 -21.03 14.33
N ASN A 293 14.02 -20.11 13.83
CA ASN A 293 12.72 -19.80 14.41
C ASN A 293 11.63 -20.82 14.00
N ASN A 294 10.35 -20.52 14.32
CA ASN A 294 9.23 -21.41 14.02
C ASN A 294 9.01 -21.69 12.53
N ASP A 295 9.45 -20.80 11.64
CA ASP A 295 9.38 -20.98 10.18
C ASP A 295 10.64 -21.63 9.60
N GLY A 296 11.62 -21.96 10.43
CA GLY A 296 12.93 -22.45 9.99
C GLY A 296 13.86 -21.35 9.46
N CYS A 297 13.54 -20.07 9.70
CA CYS A 297 14.43 -18.97 9.34
C CYS A 297 15.62 -18.93 10.31
N SER A 298 16.84 -18.99 9.76
CA SER A 298 18.09 -18.78 10.51
C SER A 298 18.43 -17.30 10.68
N VAL A 299 19.48 -16.99 11.45
CA VAL A 299 19.99 -15.62 11.61
C VAL A 299 20.31 -14.98 10.26
N LEU A 300 20.89 -15.74 9.32
CA LEU A 300 21.20 -15.25 7.97
C LEU A 300 19.94 -14.82 7.20
N HIS A 301 18.84 -15.59 7.29
CA HIS A 301 17.57 -15.22 6.65
C HIS A 301 17.04 -13.89 7.18
N LYS A 302 17.10 -13.71 8.51
CA LYS A 302 16.62 -12.49 9.16
C LYS A 302 17.50 -11.29 8.84
N VAL A 303 18.81 -11.44 8.79
CA VAL A 303 19.73 -10.38 8.31
C VAL A 303 19.42 -10.00 6.87
N CYS A 304 19.18 -10.97 5.97
CA CYS A 304 18.78 -10.67 4.60
C CYS A 304 17.46 -9.89 4.49
N GLN A 305 16.53 -10.07 5.43
CA GLN A 305 15.24 -9.37 5.46
C GLN A 305 15.36 -7.89 5.85
N GLN A 306 16.45 -7.47 6.48
CA GLN A 306 16.58 -6.12 7.03
C GLN A 306 16.68 -5.04 5.96
N ARG A 307 16.17 -3.84 6.32
CA ARG A 307 16.14 -2.65 5.47
C ARG A 307 16.90 -1.50 6.15
N MET A 308 18.19 -1.70 6.36
CA MET A 308 19.09 -0.70 6.96
C MET A 308 20.19 -0.30 5.97
N ASP A 309 21.07 0.60 6.41
CA ASP A 309 22.20 1.10 5.61
C ASP A 309 23.03 -0.03 5.01
N HIS A 310 23.38 0.14 3.73
CA HIS A 310 24.00 -0.92 2.94
C HIS A 310 25.30 -1.45 3.55
N LYS A 311 26.18 -0.57 4.05
CA LYS A 311 27.52 -0.97 4.46
C LYS A 311 27.52 -1.77 5.78
N PRO A 312 26.88 -1.31 6.88
CA PRO A 312 26.75 -2.11 8.09
C PRO A 312 26.07 -3.46 7.82
N LEU A 313 25.03 -3.48 6.98
CA LEU A 313 24.30 -4.71 6.67
C LEU A 313 25.13 -5.73 5.87
N ILE A 314 25.93 -5.26 4.91
CA ILE A 314 26.86 -6.11 4.15
C ILE A 314 27.88 -6.72 5.10
N ASN A 315 28.49 -5.92 5.97
CA ASN A 315 29.48 -6.44 6.90
C ASN A 315 28.86 -7.44 7.88
N LEU A 316 27.66 -7.15 8.41
CA LEU A 316 26.94 -8.07 9.28
C LEU A 316 26.66 -9.39 8.57
N LEU A 317 26.21 -9.36 7.31
CA LEU A 317 25.99 -10.57 6.52
C LEU A 317 27.28 -11.35 6.30
N GLU A 318 28.37 -10.69 5.90
CA GLU A 318 29.69 -11.33 5.74
C GLU A 318 30.14 -11.98 7.06
N LYS A 319 29.94 -11.30 8.19
CA LYS A 319 30.28 -11.80 9.52
C LYS A 319 29.44 -13.00 9.96
N VAL A 320 28.13 -12.98 9.70
CA VAL A 320 27.25 -14.11 9.97
C VAL A 320 27.68 -15.34 9.16
N ILE A 321 28.09 -15.15 7.90
CA ILE A 321 28.66 -16.20 7.06
C ILE A 321 30.02 -16.68 7.63
N ASP A 322 30.90 -15.78 8.06
CA ASP A 322 32.18 -16.12 8.68
C ASP A 322 32.02 -16.88 10.02
N TYR A 323 30.90 -16.66 10.73
CA TYR A 323 30.53 -17.41 11.93
C TYR A 323 29.89 -18.77 11.62
N GLY A 324 29.79 -19.12 10.33
CA GLY A 324 29.43 -20.44 9.86
C GLY A 324 28.00 -20.59 9.40
N ALA A 325 27.25 -19.50 9.18
CA ALA A 325 25.90 -19.59 8.63
C ALA A 325 25.88 -20.33 7.28
N ASP A 326 24.96 -21.28 7.14
CA ASP A 326 24.74 -21.96 5.87
C ASP A 326 23.90 -21.09 4.94
N VAL A 327 24.54 -20.55 3.89
CA VAL A 327 23.89 -19.73 2.86
C VAL A 327 22.87 -20.50 2.01
N HIS A 328 22.92 -21.84 2.04
CA HIS A 328 22.02 -22.74 1.31
C HIS A 328 20.91 -23.31 2.18
N GLN A 329 20.89 -22.97 3.47
CA GLN A 329 19.83 -23.43 4.37
C GLN A 329 18.47 -22.95 3.86
N LEU A 330 17.51 -23.86 3.85
CA LEU A 330 16.13 -23.56 3.47
C LEU A 330 15.25 -23.44 4.72
N THR A 331 14.29 -22.53 4.67
CA THR A 331 13.20 -22.47 5.65
C THR A 331 12.30 -23.71 5.54
N LYS A 332 11.34 -23.86 6.47
CA LYS A 332 10.30 -24.90 6.39
C LYS A 332 9.42 -24.77 5.14
N HIS A 333 9.44 -23.60 4.51
CA HIS A 333 8.73 -23.32 3.27
C HIS A 333 9.58 -23.60 2.02
N GLY A 334 10.80 -24.10 2.17
CA GLY A 334 11.70 -24.36 1.05
C GLY A 334 12.24 -23.06 0.44
N GLU A 335 12.43 -22.01 1.24
CA GLU A 335 12.92 -20.71 0.78
C GLU A 335 14.36 -20.51 1.24
N SER A 336 15.25 -20.08 0.34
CA SER A 336 16.61 -19.64 0.71
C SER A 336 16.61 -18.15 1.09
N ALA A 337 17.75 -17.68 1.58
CA ALA A 337 18.01 -16.27 1.85
C ALA A 337 17.63 -15.32 0.71
N VAL A 338 17.74 -15.76 -0.55
CA VAL A 338 17.44 -14.95 -1.75
C VAL A 338 15.97 -14.49 -1.79
N PHE A 339 15.04 -15.28 -1.23
CA PHE A 339 13.63 -14.90 -1.13
C PHE A 339 13.38 -13.70 -0.21
N PHE A 340 14.26 -13.46 0.76
CA PHE A 340 14.07 -12.48 1.82
C PHE A 340 14.84 -11.18 1.60
N VAL A 341 15.80 -11.16 0.68
CA VAL A 341 16.73 -10.02 0.51
C VAL A 341 15.97 -8.70 0.36
N GLY A 342 16.04 -7.84 1.38
CA GLY A 342 15.47 -6.50 1.35
C GLY A 342 16.35 -5.49 0.61
N ASN A 343 17.64 -5.78 0.49
CA ASN A 343 18.66 -4.86 -0.02
C ASN A 343 19.51 -5.50 -1.11
N CYS A 344 19.46 -4.94 -2.33
CA CYS A 344 20.05 -5.61 -3.49
C CYS A 344 21.56 -5.74 -3.53
N ARG A 345 22.29 -5.03 -2.66
CA ARG A 345 23.74 -5.24 -2.51
C ARG A 345 24.11 -6.51 -1.76
N LEU A 346 23.19 -7.09 -0.99
CA LEU A 346 23.44 -8.37 -0.32
C LEU A 346 23.48 -9.53 -1.31
N LEU A 347 22.82 -9.39 -2.47
CA LEU A 347 22.86 -10.41 -3.52
C LEU A 347 24.30 -10.67 -3.99
N ASP A 348 25.12 -9.63 -4.13
CA ASP A 348 26.53 -9.78 -4.54
C ASP A 348 27.33 -10.61 -3.52
N VAL A 349 27.06 -10.45 -2.22
CA VAL A 349 27.67 -11.26 -1.17
C VAL A 349 27.23 -12.71 -1.31
N LEU A 350 25.91 -12.97 -1.38
CA LEU A 350 25.37 -14.32 -1.53
C LEU A 350 25.90 -15.02 -2.79
N LEU A 351 26.03 -14.29 -3.91
CA LEU A 351 26.56 -14.83 -5.17
C LEU A 351 28.02 -15.29 -5.07
N LYS A 352 28.86 -14.63 -4.25
CA LYS A 352 30.23 -15.12 -3.98
C LYS A 352 30.23 -16.54 -3.39
N HIS A 353 29.16 -16.90 -2.67
CA HIS A 353 28.97 -18.21 -2.07
C HIS A 353 28.10 -19.15 -2.92
N LYS A 354 27.91 -18.86 -4.22
CA LYS A 354 27.25 -19.73 -5.20
C LYS A 354 25.82 -20.15 -4.84
N VAL A 355 25.05 -19.24 -4.25
CA VAL A 355 23.62 -19.49 -4.00
C VAL A 355 22.87 -19.80 -5.30
N GLU A 356 21.94 -20.75 -5.22
CA GLU A 356 21.03 -21.07 -6.32
C GLU A 356 19.95 -19.99 -6.41
N LEU A 357 19.61 -19.57 -7.63
CA LEU A 357 18.69 -18.46 -7.89
C LEU A 357 17.35 -18.90 -8.50
N ASP A 358 17.28 -20.12 -9.01
CA ASP A 358 16.27 -20.57 -9.95
C ASP A 358 15.55 -21.86 -9.55
N PHE A 359 15.34 -22.02 -8.25
CA PHE A 359 14.48 -23.07 -7.69
C PHE A 359 13.11 -22.53 -7.27
N ILE A 360 12.17 -23.44 -6.99
CA ILE A 360 10.85 -23.11 -6.48
C ILE A 360 10.73 -23.51 -5.01
N ASN A 361 10.08 -22.67 -4.22
CA ASN A 361 9.72 -23.01 -2.84
C ASN A 361 8.51 -23.96 -2.79
N ASN A 362 8.05 -24.33 -1.59
CA ASN A 362 6.91 -25.23 -1.38
C ASN A 362 5.57 -24.65 -1.87
N TYR A 363 5.52 -23.36 -2.19
CA TYR A 363 4.37 -22.68 -2.80
C TYR A 363 4.46 -22.62 -4.33
N GLY A 364 5.53 -23.15 -4.93
CA GLY A 364 5.75 -23.12 -6.37
C GLY A 364 6.23 -21.76 -6.88
N GLU A 365 6.75 -20.90 -6.02
CA GLU A 365 7.27 -19.58 -6.38
C GLU A 365 8.79 -19.59 -6.51
N THR A 366 9.31 -18.87 -7.51
CA THR A 366 10.76 -18.60 -7.59
C THR A 366 11.12 -17.33 -6.81
N PRO A 367 12.39 -17.13 -6.42
CA PRO A 367 12.81 -15.91 -5.75
C PRO A 367 12.49 -14.64 -6.58
N LEU A 368 12.65 -14.70 -7.90
CA LEU A 368 12.31 -13.58 -8.79
C LEU A 368 10.82 -13.26 -8.73
N GLN A 369 9.96 -14.27 -8.80
CA GLN A 369 8.51 -14.08 -8.72
C GLN A 369 8.13 -13.37 -7.42
N ARG A 370 8.69 -13.79 -6.27
CA ARG A 370 8.41 -13.19 -4.97
C ARG A 370 8.74 -11.70 -4.93
N HIS A 371 9.91 -11.30 -5.45
CA HIS A 371 10.33 -9.89 -5.50
C HIS A 371 9.50 -9.05 -6.47
N LEU A 372 9.03 -9.65 -7.58
CA LEU A 372 8.11 -8.97 -8.50
C LEU A 372 6.76 -8.67 -7.84
N TYR A 373 6.18 -9.63 -7.09
CA TYR A 373 4.91 -9.43 -6.39
C TYR A 373 4.99 -8.45 -5.22
N SER A 374 6.10 -8.46 -4.48
CA SER A 374 6.31 -7.52 -3.37
C SER A 374 6.70 -6.11 -3.81
N GLY A 375 6.92 -5.90 -5.12
CA GLY A 375 7.37 -4.62 -5.67
C GLY A 375 8.83 -4.29 -5.34
N ASN A 376 9.65 -5.27 -4.94
CA ASN A 376 11.06 -5.07 -4.63
C ASN A 376 11.91 -4.96 -5.91
N THR A 377 11.81 -3.81 -6.59
CA THR A 377 12.50 -3.54 -7.86
C THR A 377 14.02 -3.55 -7.73
N CYS A 378 14.56 -3.12 -6.57
CA CYS A 378 15.98 -3.21 -6.23
C CYS A 378 16.50 -4.64 -6.40
N MET A 379 15.75 -5.65 -5.92
CA MET A 379 16.15 -7.05 -6.06
C MET A 379 15.74 -7.70 -7.37
N ALA A 380 14.52 -7.44 -7.83
CA ALA A 380 13.98 -8.08 -9.03
C ALA A 380 14.82 -7.75 -10.28
N MET A 381 15.32 -6.52 -10.40
CA MET A 381 16.13 -6.08 -11.56
C MET A 381 17.48 -6.82 -11.67
N PRO A 382 18.36 -6.80 -10.64
CA PRO A 382 19.59 -7.60 -10.63
C PRO A 382 19.30 -9.09 -10.76
N LEU A 383 18.33 -9.62 -10.01
CA LEU A 383 18.03 -11.04 -10.04
C LEU A 383 17.61 -11.48 -11.45
N PHE A 384 16.75 -10.72 -12.13
CA PHE A 384 16.39 -10.96 -13.54
C PHE A 384 17.63 -11.07 -14.44
N SER A 385 18.60 -10.16 -14.27
CA SER A 385 19.84 -10.17 -15.07
C SER A 385 20.68 -11.44 -14.88
N TYR A 386 20.53 -12.14 -13.76
CA TYR A 386 21.19 -13.43 -13.53
C TYR A 386 20.32 -14.62 -13.97
N VAL A 387 19.00 -14.56 -13.76
CA VAL A 387 18.12 -15.72 -14.00
C VAL A 387 17.63 -15.85 -15.44
N HIS A 388 17.58 -14.76 -16.23
CA HIS A 388 17.01 -14.80 -17.58
C HIS A 388 17.77 -15.71 -18.56
N ASP A 389 19.06 -15.95 -18.32
CA ASP A 389 19.91 -16.82 -19.12
C ASP A 389 19.92 -18.28 -18.61
N LEU A 390 19.28 -18.57 -17.46
CA LEU A 390 19.25 -19.91 -16.90
C LEU A 390 18.25 -20.80 -17.65
N PRO A 391 18.54 -22.10 -17.85
CA PRO A 391 17.64 -23.00 -18.58
C PRO A 391 16.23 -23.08 -17.99
N SER A 392 16.14 -23.03 -16.66
CA SER A 392 14.91 -23.03 -15.86
C SER A 392 14.03 -21.79 -16.09
N PHE A 393 14.57 -20.70 -16.62
CA PHE A 393 13.82 -19.46 -16.84
C PHE A 393 12.59 -19.71 -17.68
N LYS A 394 12.72 -20.48 -18.77
CA LYS A 394 11.62 -20.79 -19.69
C LYS A 394 10.49 -21.56 -19.00
N GLU A 395 10.81 -22.43 -18.04
CA GLU A 395 9.83 -23.24 -17.32
C GLU A 395 8.94 -22.39 -16.39
N HIS A 396 9.44 -21.24 -15.95
CA HIS A 396 8.75 -20.35 -15.01
C HIS A 396 8.40 -18.98 -15.60
N ALA A 397 8.71 -18.74 -16.89
CA ALA A 397 8.57 -17.45 -17.54
C ALA A 397 7.13 -16.90 -17.51
N HIS A 398 6.11 -17.76 -17.59
CA HIS A 398 4.70 -17.39 -17.45
C HIS A 398 4.35 -16.70 -16.12
N LYS A 399 5.17 -16.86 -15.08
CA LYS A 399 4.94 -16.30 -13.75
C LYS A 399 5.44 -14.87 -13.58
N TYR A 400 6.26 -14.37 -14.51
CA TYR A 400 6.97 -13.09 -14.36
C TYR A 400 6.27 -11.92 -15.03
N LEU A 401 5.63 -12.14 -16.18
CA LEU A 401 5.05 -11.06 -16.98
C LEU A 401 3.89 -10.35 -16.25
N ALA A 402 3.00 -11.13 -15.64
CA ALA A 402 1.83 -10.59 -14.94
C ALA A 402 2.21 -9.61 -13.81
N PRO A 403 3.07 -9.95 -12.84
CA PRO A 403 3.45 -9.00 -11.78
C PRO A 403 4.29 -7.81 -12.30
N MET A 404 5.07 -7.97 -13.38
CA MET A 404 5.76 -6.83 -14.01
C MET A 404 4.80 -5.82 -14.64
N LEU A 405 3.65 -6.27 -15.15
CA LEU A 405 2.62 -5.42 -15.78
C LEU A 405 1.52 -4.96 -14.82
N ASN A 406 1.41 -5.61 -13.66
CA ASN A 406 0.33 -5.42 -12.70
C ASN A 406 0.86 -4.93 -11.36
N GLN A 407 1.26 -3.67 -11.27
CA GLN A 407 1.45 -3.02 -9.98
C GLN A 407 0.22 -2.17 -9.63
N SER A 408 -0.61 -2.73 -8.75
CA SER A 408 -1.69 -2.06 -8.06
C SER A 408 -1.11 -1.11 -7.00
N GLY A 409 -0.80 0.12 -7.40
CA GLY A 409 -0.34 1.17 -6.51
C GLY A 409 -0.35 2.53 -7.21
N HIS A 410 -0.71 3.59 -6.49
CA HIS A 410 -0.96 4.93 -7.02
C HIS A 410 0.26 5.66 -7.61
N VAL A 411 1.36 4.96 -7.92
CA VAL A 411 2.49 5.49 -8.68
C VAL A 411 2.80 4.47 -9.77
N TYR A 412 2.43 4.80 -11.01
CA TYR A 412 2.88 4.08 -12.19
C TYR A 412 4.39 4.30 -12.32
N THR A 413 5.19 3.43 -11.72
CA THR A 413 6.64 3.50 -11.87
C THR A 413 7.07 2.65 -13.07
N TYR A 414 7.91 3.24 -13.91
CA TYR A 414 8.50 2.66 -15.12
C TYR A 414 9.54 1.55 -14.80
N ASP A 415 9.45 0.90 -13.64
CA ASP A 415 10.60 0.24 -13.01
C ASP A 415 11.09 -0.97 -13.81
N TYR A 416 10.17 -1.75 -14.41
CA TYR A 416 10.52 -2.92 -15.21
C TYR A 416 10.56 -2.64 -16.72
N LYS A 417 10.30 -1.41 -17.16
CA LYS A 417 10.41 -1.04 -18.60
C LYS A 417 11.81 -1.37 -19.14
N VAL A 418 12.83 -1.12 -18.33
CA VAL A 418 14.23 -1.41 -18.67
C VAL A 418 14.46 -2.89 -18.96
N ILE A 419 13.73 -3.80 -18.31
CA ILE A 419 13.82 -5.25 -18.60
C ILE A 419 13.37 -5.50 -20.04
N PHE A 420 12.21 -4.96 -20.42
CA PHE A 420 11.64 -5.20 -21.75
C PHE A 420 12.50 -4.62 -22.87
N GLU A 421 13.10 -3.45 -22.64
CA GLU A 421 13.99 -2.81 -23.61
C GLU A 421 15.36 -3.49 -23.70
N LYS A 422 15.94 -3.91 -22.56
CA LYS A 422 17.29 -4.49 -22.51
C LYS A 422 17.33 -5.97 -22.84
N TYR A 423 16.26 -6.72 -22.55
CA TYR A 423 16.17 -8.17 -22.74
C TYR A 423 14.94 -8.54 -23.61
N PRO A 424 14.93 -8.15 -24.90
CA PRO A 424 13.78 -8.37 -25.77
C PRO A 424 13.47 -9.86 -25.99
N GLU A 425 14.50 -10.72 -26.02
CA GLU A 425 14.31 -12.16 -26.18
C GLU A 425 13.70 -12.81 -24.92
N ALA A 426 14.16 -12.43 -23.73
CA ALA A 426 13.54 -12.90 -22.48
C ALA A 426 12.09 -12.41 -22.36
N SER A 427 11.80 -11.20 -22.84
CA SER A 427 10.45 -10.63 -22.90
C SER A 427 9.53 -11.43 -23.82
N ARG A 428 10.05 -11.81 -25.00
CA ARG A 428 9.36 -12.71 -25.92
C ARG A 428 9.09 -14.07 -25.27
N ILE A 429 10.08 -14.67 -24.61
CA ILE A 429 9.92 -15.95 -23.90
C ILE A 429 8.84 -15.86 -22.82
N MET A 430 8.79 -14.77 -22.04
CA MET A 430 7.74 -14.56 -21.05
C MET A 430 6.36 -14.48 -21.69
N LEU A 431 6.19 -13.71 -22.78
CA LEU A 431 4.92 -13.60 -23.49
C LEU A 431 4.47 -14.92 -24.12
N ASP A 432 5.38 -15.59 -24.82
CA ASP A 432 5.14 -16.90 -25.44
C ASP A 432 4.75 -17.92 -24.36
N SER A 433 5.46 -17.93 -23.23
CA SER A 433 5.16 -18.82 -22.11
C SER A 433 3.78 -18.54 -21.50
N VAL A 434 3.38 -17.28 -21.27
CA VAL A 434 2.02 -16.97 -20.80
C VAL A 434 0.98 -17.43 -21.82
N TYR A 435 1.20 -17.19 -23.11
CA TYR A 435 0.27 -17.59 -24.16
C TYR A 435 0.09 -19.12 -24.26
N GLU A 436 1.17 -19.87 -24.10
CA GLU A 436 1.15 -21.34 -24.05
C GLU A 436 0.41 -21.87 -22.82
N HIS A 437 0.54 -21.21 -21.66
CA HIS A 437 -0.12 -21.62 -20.42
C HIS A 437 -1.60 -21.21 -20.35
N SER A 438 -1.91 -19.99 -20.76
CA SER A 438 -3.28 -19.45 -20.81
C SER A 438 -3.40 -18.33 -21.84
N ARG A 439 -4.04 -18.65 -22.97
CA ARG A 439 -4.33 -17.66 -24.02
C ARG A 439 -5.23 -16.54 -23.53
N GLU A 440 -6.16 -16.85 -22.63
CA GLU A 440 -7.06 -15.86 -22.04
C GLU A 440 -6.28 -14.88 -21.16
N GLU A 441 -5.37 -15.38 -20.33
CA GLU A 441 -4.51 -14.53 -19.50
C GLU A 441 -3.56 -13.68 -20.36
N ALA A 442 -2.97 -14.25 -21.41
CA ALA A 442 -2.16 -13.49 -22.36
C ALA A 442 -2.97 -12.37 -23.03
N CYS A 443 -4.19 -12.65 -23.49
CA CYS A 443 -5.10 -11.65 -24.05
C CYS A 443 -5.46 -10.57 -23.02
N ARG A 444 -5.70 -10.95 -21.76
CA ARG A 444 -6.01 -10.03 -20.65
C ARG A 444 -4.83 -9.12 -20.35
N LEU A 445 -3.63 -9.67 -20.22
CA LEU A 445 -2.39 -8.90 -20.00
C LEU A 445 -2.09 -7.98 -21.18
N PHE A 446 -2.30 -8.43 -22.42
CA PHE A 446 -2.12 -7.60 -23.61
C PHE A 446 -3.14 -6.47 -23.68
N SER A 447 -4.42 -6.75 -23.42
CA SER A 447 -5.47 -5.72 -23.34
C SER A 447 -5.15 -4.69 -22.25
N LYS A 448 -4.73 -5.17 -21.07
CA LYS A 448 -4.28 -4.32 -19.98
C LYS A 448 -3.10 -3.46 -20.41
N ALA A 449 -2.07 -4.06 -21.00
CA ALA A 449 -0.90 -3.35 -21.52
C ALA A 449 -1.29 -2.22 -22.48
N CYS A 450 -2.18 -2.52 -23.44
CA CYS A 450 -2.71 -1.54 -24.40
C CYS A 450 -3.51 -0.40 -23.75
N THR A 451 -4.33 -0.70 -22.74
CA THR A 451 -5.18 0.31 -22.07
C THR A 451 -4.39 1.28 -21.19
N THR A 452 -3.31 0.81 -20.57
CA THR A 452 -2.42 1.62 -19.73
C THR A 452 -1.26 2.25 -20.50
N GLY A 453 -1.18 2.06 -21.83
CA GLY A 453 -0.18 2.70 -22.69
C GLY A 453 1.17 1.99 -22.76
N PHE A 454 1.27 0.73 -22.31
CA PHE A 454 2.45 -0.14 -22.47
C PHE A 454 2.53 -0.72 -23.90
N VAL A 455 2.29 0.10 -24.93
CA VAL A 455 2.50 -0.31 -26.33
C VAL A 455 3.85 0.25 -26.75
N TYR A 456 4.86 -0.63 -26.77
CA TYR A 456 6.08 -0.44 -27.57
C TYR A 456 6.10 -1.50 -28.65
#